data_AF-A0A7S0DVE5-F1
#
_entry.id   AF-A0A7S0DVE5-F1
#
_cell.length_a   1.000
_cell.length_b   1.000
_cell.length_c   1.000
_cell.angle_alpha   90.00
_cell.angle_beta   90.00
_cell.angle_gamma   90.00
#
_symmetry.space_group_name_H-M   'P 1'
#
loop_
_entity.id
_entity.type
_entity.pdbx_description
1 polymer ?
#
loop_
_entity_poly.entity_id
_entity_poly.type
_entity_poly.pdbx_seq_one_letter_code
_entity_poly.pdbx_strand_id
1 'polypeptide(L)'
;AASSAMFILRLEGAARRHEAAELNAISMMTATTLCLLWVLLFERAEDMHLGPQQLLAASYLGLVTTALTSFLQTIGQKSINAESAAIIYAMDPVYAAIFSFLLLGETMGAQGIAGGALLFAAAILNISLEDKKDDKSEQASQ
;
A
#
# COMPACT_ATOMS: atom_id res chain seq x y z
N ALA A 1 12.17 9.39 -3.44
CA ALA A 1 11.85 9.83 -2.06
C ALA A 1 10.92 11.05 -2.04
N ALA A 2 11.34 12.23 -2.52
CA ALA A 2 10.51 13.45 -2.49
C ALA A 2 9.20 13.36 -3.32
N SER A 3 9.25 12.73 -4.50
CA SER A 3 8.06 12.52 -5.34
C SER A 3 7.00 11.62 -4.67
N SER A 4 7.43 10.53 -4.05
CA SER A 4 6.56 9.60 -3.31
C SER A 4 5.93 10.27 -2.08
N ALA A 5 6.70 11.08 -1.34
CA ALA A 5 6.19 11.83 -0.20
C ALA A 5 5.14 12.89 -0.61
N MET A 6 5.37 13.56 -1.73
CA MET A 6 4.43 14.56 -2.26
C MET A 6 3.14 13.91 -2.78
N PHE A 7 3.22 12.72 -3.39
CA PHE A 7 2.05 11.94 -3.78
C PHE A 7 1.22 11.53 -2.55
N ILE A 8 1.87 11.00 -1.51
CA ILE A 8 1.22 10.59 -0.26
C ILE A 8 0.49 11.77 0.40
N LEU A 9 1.17 12.92 0.58
CA LEU A 9 0.56 14.10 1.23
C LEU A 9 -0.62 14.67 0.44
N ARG A 10 -0.56 14.60 -0.90
CA ARG A 10 -1.64 15.09 -1.78
C ARG A 10 -2.82 14.10 -1.82
N LEU A 11 -2.53 12.81 -1.72
CA LEU A 11 -3.52 11.74 -1.62
C LEU A 11 -4.24 11.80 -0.26
N GLU A 12 -3.50 12.05 0.83
CA GLU A 12 -4.05 12.17 2.20
C GLU A 12 -5.04 13.33 2.32
N GLY A 13 -4.75 14.46 1.67
CA GLY A 13 -5.66 15.60 1.60
C GLY A 13 -6.95 15.32 0.79
N ALA A 14 -6.87 14.49 -0.26
CA ALA A 14 -8.03 14.09 -1.06
C ALA A 14 -8.82 12.94 -0.42
N ALA A 15 -8.15 12.06 0.33
CA ALA A 15 -8.72 10.87 0.96
C ALA A 15 -9.69 11.19 2.10
N ARG A 16 -9.53 12.33 2.77
CA ARG A 16 -10.46 12.79 3.82
C ARG A 16 -11.87 13.14 3.33
N ARG A 17 -12.14 13.14 2.01
CA ARG A 17 -13.42 13.59 1.44
C ARG A 17 -14.16 12.56 0.58
N HIS A 18 -13.58 11.38 0.33
CA HIS A 18 -14.19 10.29 -0.48
C HIS A 18 -13.97 8.92 0.18
N GLU A 19 -14.86 7.95 -0.09
CA GLU A 19 -14.67 6.56 0.36
C GLU A 19 -13.34 6.01 -0.18
N ALA A 20 -12.54 5.38 0.68
CA ALA A 20 -11.19 4.88 0.36
C ALA A 20 -11.14 3.98 -0.89
N ALA A 21 -12.25 3.31 -1.22
CA ALA A 21 -12.39 2.49 -2.42
C ALA A 21 -12.37 3.32 -3.73
N GLU A 22 -13.01 4.49 -3.76
CA GLU A 22 -13.03 5.38 -4.94
C GLU A 22 -11.63 5.94 -5.22
N LEU A 23 -10.90 6.33 -4.17
CA LEU A 23 -9.53 6.81 -4.27
C LEU A 23 -8.55 5.73 -4.75
N ASN A 24 -8.73 4.49 -4.28
CA ASN A 24 -7.88 3.38 -4.70
C ASN A 24 -8.08 3.04 -6.18
N ALA A 25 -9.34 3.04 -6.65
CA ALA A 25 -9.67 2.83 -8.06
C ALA A 25 -9.05 3.92 -8.96
N ILE A 26 -9.19 5.20 -8.58
CA ILE A 26 -8.59 6.32 -9.33
C ILE A 26 -7.06 6.22 -9.35
N SER A 27 -6.45 5.82 -8.23
CA SER A 27 -4.99 5.64 -8.14
C SER A 27 -4.49 4.51 -9.05
N MET A 28 -5.21 3.38 -9.08
CA MET A 28 -4.92 2.25 -9.97
C MET A 28 -5.07 2.62 -11.44
N MET A 29 -6.12 3.37 -11.79
CA MET A 29 -6.30 3.89 -13.15
C MET A 29 -5.15 4.81 -13.54
N THR A 30 -4.81 5.78 -12.68
CA THR A 30 -3.73 6.75 -12.95
C THR A 30 -2.38 6.04 -13.12
N ALA A 31 -2.07 5.08 -12.24
CA ALA A 31 -0.85 4.28 -12.33
C ALA A 31 -0.80 3.47 -13.63
N THR A 32 -1.92 2.84 -14.01
CA THR A 32 -2.01 2.07 -15.27
C THR A 32 -1.77 2.95 -16.48
N THR A 33 -2.38 4.14 -16.54
CA THR A 33 -2.20 5.06 -17.67
C THR A 33 -0.76 5.57 -17.76
N LEU A 34 -0.13 5.89 -16.62
CA LEU A 34 1.27 6.32 -16.58
C LEU A 34 2.23 5.21 -16.98
N CYS A 35 2.01 3.97 -16.51
CA CYS A 35 2.80 2.83 -16.93
C CYS A 35 2.65 2.55 -18.43
N LEU A 36 1.42 2.58 -18.97
CA LEU A 36 1.19 2.41 -20.41
C LEU A 36 1.88 3.52 -21.21
N LEU A 37 1.78 4.77 -20.77
CA LEU A 37 2.45 5.89 -21.41
C LEU A 37 3.98 5.72 -21.38
N TRP A 38 4.54 5.22 -20.28
CA TRP A 38 5.97 4.96 -20.16
C TRP A 38 6.44 3.89 -21.12
N VAL A 39 5.74 2.74 -21.18
CA VAL A 39 6.03 1.65 -22.12
C VAL A 39 6.02 2.17 -23.56
N LEU A 40 5.01 2.96 -23.93
CA LEU A 40 4.88 3.51 -25.28
C LEU A 40 5.98 4.51 -25.65
N LEU A 41 6.50 5.28 -24.68
CA LEU A 41 7.51 6.31 -24.92
C LEU A 41 8.95 5.81 -24.85
N PHE A 42 9.24 4.81 -24.02
CA PHE A 42 10.61 4.41 -23.68
C PHE A 42 10.98 2.97 -24.02
N GLU A 43 10.04 2.03 -24.06
CA GLU A 43 10.38 0.65 -24.46
C GLU A 43 10.31 0.50 -25.98
N ARG A 44 11.41 0.01 -26.58
CA ARG A 44 11.42 -0.44 -27.97
C ARG A 44 11.01 -1.91 -28.00
N ALA A 45 10.10 -2.25 -28.91
CA ALA A 45 9.54 -3.60 -29.05
C ALA A 45 10.57 -4.71 -29.32
N GLU A 46 11.81 -4.36 -29.65
CA GLU A 46 12.88 -5.31 -29.99
C GLU A 46 13.48 -6.04 -28.76
N ASP A 47 13.36 -5.48 -27.55
CA ASP A 47 13.82 -6.10 -26.30
C ASP A 47 12.71 -6.89 -25.56
N MET A 48 11.48 -6.84 -26.09
CA MET A 48 10.29 -7.42 -25.48
C MET A 48 10.20 -8.93 -25.71
N HIS A 49 11.05 -9.69 -25.02
CA HIS A 49 10.93 -11.15 -24.97
C HIS A 49 9.79 -11.57 -24.02
N LEU A 50 8.56 -11.48 -24.51
CA LEU A 50 7.36 -12.02 -23.85
C LEU A 50 7.32 -13.53 -24.04
N GLY A 51 8.15 -14.24 -23.28
CA GLY A 51 8.02 -15.68 -23.17
C GLY A 51 6.73 -16.07 -22.44
N PRO A 52 6.25 -17.30 -22.63
CA PRO A 52 5.03 -17.81 -21.98
C PRO A 52 5.09 -17.68 -20.44
N GLN A 53 6.28 -17.80 -19.87
CA GLN A 53 6.51 -17.71 -18.44
C GLN A 53 6.39 -16.26 -17.91
N GLN A 54 6.88 -15.25 -18.63
CA GLN A 54 6.69 -13.84 -18.24
C GLN A 54 5.22 -13.44 -18.32
N LEU A 55 4.50 -13.89 -19.35
CA LEU A 55 3.08 -13.61 -19.49
C LEU A 55 2.25 -14.29 -18.38
N LEU A 56 2.60 -15.53 -18.02
CA LEU A 56 1.97 -16.24 -16.91
C LEU A 56 2.27 -15.54 -15.57
N ALA A 57 3.50 -15.10 -15.32
CA ALA A 57 3.86 -14.38 -14.10
C ALA A 57 3.15 -13.02 -14.00
N ALA A 58 3.10 -12.25 -15.10
CA ALA A 58 2.43 -10.96 -15.14
C ALA A 58 0.91 -11.11 -14.95
N SER A 59 0.29 -12.09 -15.59
CA SER A 59 -1.15 -12.38 -15.42
C SER A 59 -1.47 -12.86 -14.01
N TYR A 60 -0.62 -13.71 -13.41
CA TYR A 60 -0.77 -14.12 -12.01
C TYR A 60 -0.69 -12.92 -11.05
N LEU A 61 0.30 -12.04 -11.22
CA LEU A 61 0.46 -10.86 -10.38
C LEU A 61 -0.74 -9.91 -10.52
N GLY A 62 -1.17 -9.61 -11.74
CA GLY A 62 -2.30 -8.72 -11.99
C GLY A 62 -3.64 -9.28 -11.51
N LEU A 63 -3.94 -10.55 -11.81
CA LEU A 63 -5.25 -11.13 -11.51
C LEU A 63 -5.35 -11.62 -10.08
N VAL A 64 -4.37 -12.40 -9.62
CA VAL A 64 -4.42 -13.04 -8.30
C VAL A 64 -3.92 -12.10 -7.23
N THR A 65 -2.80 -11.41 -7.45
CA THR A 65 -2.24 -10.55 -6.39
C THR A 65 -2.97 -9.21 -6.31
N THR A 66 -3.29 -8.57 -7.44
CA THR A 66 -3.95 -7.25 -7.42
C THR A 66 -5.47 -7.35 -7.44
N ALA A 67 -6.07 -7.94 -8.48
CA ALA A 67 -7.53 -7.88 -8.66
C ALA A 67 -8.29 -8.66 -7.57
N LEU A 68 -7.87 -9.89 -7.28
CA LEU A 68 -8.52 -10.71 -6.24
C LEU A 68 -8.36 -10.10 -4.84
N THR A 69 -7.15 -9.64 -4.47
CA THR A 69 -6.92 -8.99 -3.18
C THR A 69 -7.74 -7.71 -3.04
N SER A 70 -7.78 -6.86 -4.07
CA SER A 70 -8.56 -5.62 -4.06
C SER A 70 -10.06 -5.90 -3.96
N PHE A 71 -10.53 -6.98 -4.60
CA PHE A 71 -11.92 -7.43 -4.50
C PHE A 71 -12.27 -7.90 -3.09
N LEU A 72 -11.45 -8.78 -2.50
CA LEU A 72 -11.63 -9.25 -1.12
C LEU A 72 -11.55 -8.08 -0.12
N GLN A 73 -10.64 -7.15 -0.35
CA GLN A 73 -10.49 -5.92 0.43
C GLN A 73 -11.76 -5.08 0.39
N THR A 74 -12.34 -4.89 -0.80
CA THR A 74 -13.59 -4.14 -0.97
C THR A 74 -14.77 -4.82 -0.26
N ILE A 75 -14.84 -6.16 -0.29
CA ILE A 75 -15.87 -6.92 0.45
C ILE A 75 -15.68 -6.77 1.96
N GLY A 76 -14.44 -6.91 2.44
CA GLY A 76 -14.10 -6.79 3.85
C GLY A 76 -14.43 -5.40 4.39
N GLN A 77 -14.03 -4.35 3.68
CA GLN A 77 -14.31 -2.95 4.05
C GLN A 77 -15.80 -2.63 4.12
N LYS A 78 -16.64 -3.27 3.30
CA LYS A 78 -18.11 -3.09 3.38
C LYS A 78 -18.72 -3.70 4.64
N SER A 79 -18.03 -4.64 5.28
CA SER A 79 -18.56 -5.43 6.40
C SER A 79 -18.07 -4.94 7.77
N ILE A 80 -17.09 -4.03 7.82
CA ILE A 80 -16.49 -3.52 9.06
C ILE A 80 -16.43 -1.99 9.04
N ASN A 81 -16.46 -1.37 10.23
CA ASN A 81 -16.32 0.08 10.35
C ASN A 81 -14.91 0.54 9.96
N ALA A 82 -14.79 1.79 9.50
CA ALA A 82 -13.53 2.38 9.02
C ALA A 82 -12.40 2.30 10.07
N GLU A 83 -12.72 2.44 11.35
CA GLU A 83 -11.77 2.33 12.46
C GLU A 83 -11.17 0.92 12.57
N SER A 84 -12.02 -0.12 12.56
CA SER A 84 -11.56 -1.51 12.55
C SER A 84 -10.71 -1.84 11.32
N ALA A 85 -11.09 -1.31 10.14
CA ALA A 85 -10.33 -1.47 8.91
C ALA A 85 -8.94 -0.82 9.00
N ALA A 86 -8.85 0.39 9.57
CA ALA A 86 -7.60 1.11 9.76
C ALA A 86 -6.62 0.34 10.67
N ILE A 87 -7.13 -0.28 11.75
CA ILE A 87 -6.31 -1.13 12.63
C ILE A 87 -5.77 -2.35 11.86
N ILE A 88 -6.59 -2.99 11.04
CA ILE A 88 -6.16 -4.13 10.21
C ILE A 88 -5.05 -3.70 9.22
N TYR A 89 -5.19 -2.53 8.59
CA TYR A 89 -4.13 -2.01 7.71
C TYR A 89 -2.85 -1.63 8.45
N ALA A 90 -2.97 -1.09 9.67
CA ALA A 90 -1.79 -0.80 10.50
C ALA A 90 -1.01 -2.07 10.88
N MET A 91 -1.66 -3.24 10.85
CA MET A 91 -1.03 -4.55 11.09
C MET A 91 -0.36 -5.17 9.86
N ASP A 92 -0.52 -4.61 8.66
CA ASP A 92 0.16 -5.06 7.43
C ASP A 92 1.67 -5.39 7.61
N PRO A 93 2.50 -4.52 8.23
CA PRO A 93 3.91 -4.84 8.47
C PRO A 93 4.14 -6.03 9.41
N VAL A 94 3.21 -6.30 10.33
CA VAL A 94 3.29 -7.46 11.24
C VAL A 94 3.02 -8.74 10.46
N TYR A 95 1.98 -8.76 9.61
CA TYR A 95 1.71 -9.91 8.74
C TYR A 95 2.86 -10.15 7.76
N ALA A 96 3.40 -9.09 7.15
CA ALA A 96 4.56 -9.18 6.27
C ALA A 96 5.77 -9.80 6.99
N ALA A 97 6.05 -9.40 8.24
CA ALA A 97 7.14 -9.97 9.03
C ALA A 97 6.93 -11.46 9.34
N ILE A 98 5.70 -11.85 9.72
CA ILE A 98 5.35 -13.26 10.00
C ILE A 98 5.49 -14.11 8.74
N PHE A 99 4.89 -13.68 7.62
CA PHE A 99 4.94 -14.44 6.37
C PHE A 99 6.36 -14.48 5.78
N SER A 100 7.15 -13.41 5.93
CA SER A 100 8.55 -13.41 5.52
C SER A 100 9.35 -14.46 6.29
N PHE A 101 9.18 -14.54 7.62
CA PHE A 101 9.82 -15.58 8.43
C PHE A 101 9.34 -17.00 8.05
N LEU A 102 8.04 -17.18 7.81
CA LEU A 102 7.44 -18.50 7.61
C LEU A 102 7.62 -19.07 6.19
N LEU A 103 7.45 -18.24 5.14
CA LEU A 103 7.53 -18.68 3.75
C LEU A 103 8.96 -18.64 3.19
N LEU A 104 9.75 -17.62 3.58
CA LEU A 104 11.10 -17.45 3.06
C LEU A 104 12.12 -18.29 3.83
N GLY A 105 11.79 -18.71 5.06
CA GLY A 105 12.65 -19.55 5.91
C GLY A 105 13.96 -18.88 6.32
N GLU A 106 14.13 -17.59 6.02
CA GLU A 106 15.30 -16.83 6.43
C GLU A 106 15.22 -16.56 7.93
N THR A 107 16.19 -17.08 8.70
CA THR A 107 16.43 -16.59 10.05
C THR A 107 16.73 -15.11 9.94
N MET A 108 15.85 -14.25 10.49
CA MET A 108 16.02 -12.80 10.41
C MET A 108 17.44 -12.42 10.83
N GLY A 109 18.31 -12.16 9.86
CA GLY A 109 19.64 -11.63 10.11
C GLY A 109 19.52 -10.26 10.79
N ALA A 110 20.62 -9.74 11.33
CA ALA A 110 20.62 -8.45 12.02
C ALA A 110 19.97 -7.31 11.19
N GLN A 111 20.06 -7.38 9.85
CA GLN A 111 19.42 -6.43 8.94
C GLN A 111 17.89 -6.55 8.88
N GLY A 112 17.33 -7.77 8.97
CA GLY A 112 15.89 -8.01 9.02
C GLY A 112 15.27 -7.51 10.33
N ILE A 113 15.97 -7.74 11.45
CA ILE A 113 15.57 -7.21 12.76
C ILE A 113 15.62 -5.67 12.77
N ALA A 114 16.69 -5.09 12.24
CA ALA A 114 16.82 -3.63 12.14
C ALA A 114 15.73 -3.01 11.25
N GLY A 115 15.42 -3.63 10.11
CA GLY A 115 14.33 -3.19 9.23
C GLY A 115 12.96 -3.31 9.89
N GLY A 116 12.67 -4.42 10.57
CA GLY A 116 11.44 -4.61 11.33
C GLY A 116 11.28 -3.61 12.48
N ALA A 117 12.35 -3.36 13.24
CA ALA A 117 12.36 -2.37 14.32
C ALA A 117 12.09 -0.94 13.80
N LEU A 118 12.66 -0.58 12.65
CA LEU A 118 12.40 0.71 11.99
C LEU A 118 10.94 0.85 11.55
N LEU A 119 10.36 -0.18 10.95
CA LEU A 119 8.93 -0.20 10.57
C LEU A 119 8.02 -0.04 11.80
N PHE A 120 8.33 -0.78 12.87
CA PHE A 120 7.57 -0.73 14.11
C PHE A 120 7.66 0.65 14.80
N ALA A 121 8.86 1.23 14.86
CA ALA A 121 9.09 2.57 15.39
C ALA A 121 8.34 3.64 14.57
N ALA A 122 8.35 3.54 13.24
CA ALA A 122 7.61 4.44 12.37
C ALA A 122 6.10 4.36 12.60
N ALA A 123 5.55 3.15 12.79
CA ALA A 123 4.13 2.96 13.08
C ALA A 123 3.72 3.60 14.43
N ILE A 124 4.51 3.40 15.49
CA ILE A 124 4.26 4.00 16.81
C ILE A 124 4.32 5.54 16.75
N LEU A 125 5.32 6.08 16.06
CA LEU A 125 5.44 7.53 15.89
C LEU A 125 4.24 8.10 15.14
N ASN A 126 3.75 7.42 14.11
CA ASN A 126 2.58 7.86 13.35
C ASN A 126 1.33 7.95 14.25
N ILE A 127 1.03 6.88 14.99
CA ILE A 127 -0.08 6.85 15.96
C ILE A 127 0.03 7.97 17.00
N SER A 128 1.24 8.20 17.53
CA SER A 128 1.47 9.24 18.55
C SER A 128 1.29 10.67 18.04
N LEU A 129 1.42 10.89 16.72
CA LEU A 129 1.19 12.21 16.11
C LEU A 129 -0.29 12.45 15.80
N GLU A 130 -1.04 11.40 15.48
CA GLU A 130 -2.49 11.46 15.25
C GLU A 130 -3.21 11.82 16.57
N ASP A 131 -2.84 11.16 17.67
CA ASP A 131 -3.41 11.36 19.03
C ASP A 131 -3.22 12.81 19.51
N LYS A 132 -2.06 13.41 19.18
CA LYS A 132 -1.75 14.81 19.51
C LYS A 132 -2.52 15.84 18.67
N LYS A 133 -3.04 15.43 17.51
CA LYS A 133 -3.76 16.29 16.56
C LYS A 133 -5.24 16.36 16.93
N ASP A 134 -5.80 15.26 17.41
CA ASP A 134 -7.18 15.18 17.89
C ASP A 134 -7.36 15.99 19.19
N ASP A 135 -6.44 15.86 20.15
CA ASP A 135 -6.46 16.59 21.43
C ASP A 135 -6.38 18.13 21.26
N LYS A 136 -5.65 18.60 20.23
CA LYS A 136 -5.59 20.03 19.89
C LYS A 136 -6.84 20.55 19.18
N SER A 137 -7.54 19.70 18.43
CA SER A 137 -8.75 20.09 17.71
C SER A 137 -9.95 20.27 18.66
N GLU A 138 -10.00 19.47 19.73
CA GLU A 138 -11.01 19.54 20.77
C GLU A 138 -10.83 20.77 21.68
N GLN A 139 -9.58 21.14 21.99
CA GLN A 139 -9.25 22.34 22.75
C GLN A 139 -9.43 23.66 21.97
N ALA A 140 -9.39 23.63 20.63
CA ALA A 140 -9.59 24.82 19.79
C ALA A 140 -11.06 25.12 19.47
N SER A 141 -11.97 24.17 19.76
CA SER A 141 -13.41 24.33 19.58
C SER A 141 -14.16 24.64 20.89
N GLN A 142 -13.44 24.71 22.02
CA GLN A 142 -13.91 25.21 23.31
C GLN A 142 -13.42 26.65 23.52
#